data_AF-A0A2W1JGS8-F1
#
_entry.id   AF-A0A2W1JGS8-F1
#
_cell.length_a   1.000
_cell.length_b   1.000
_cell.length_c   1.000
_cell.angle_alpha   90.00
_cell.angle_beta   90.00
_cell.angle_gamma   90.00
#
_symmetry.space_group_name_H-M   'P 1'
#
loop_
_entity.id
_entity.type
_entity.pdbx_description
1 polymer ?
#
loop_
_entity_poly.entity_id
_entity_poly.type
_entity_poly.pdbx_seq_one_letter_code
_entity_poly.pdbx_strand_id
1 'polypeptide(L)'
;MNNLRTVSDTKRAFYSIHTRPVNSIYRRVVEEVMVEMHLLRVNEDFREDPIFALGVVTTYDSFMEGYTPEADRTTIFEAICRAQDADPAKYRQDAEQMKQFAESKSLDELLELMTTSTPSGGSDLQGQLSSMSQNEKFKYSRLFGVGLLTSLQLADAEVLKDETRLKEILHTLSESLKLPENKVLQDIELYRANLDKMVQTQQAIADNIAADRKRREQAEAEKAEKAKAEATKAEDKPEPAETPAAETTDATSDAADSSSS
;
A
#
# COMPACT_ATOMS: atom_id res chain seq x y z
N MET A 1 4.89 4.38 39.06
CA MET A 1 3.80 4.87 38.18
C MET A 1 4.03 4.26 36.81
N ASN A 2 3.27 3.22 36.44
CA ASN A 2 3.28 2.74 35.06
C ASN A 2 2.52 3.77 34.23
N ASN A 3 3.25 4.64 33.55
CA ASN A 3 2.65 5.58 32.61
C ASN A 3 2.22 4.76 31.39
N LEU A 4 0.95 4.34 31.36
CA LEU A 4 0.37 3.62 30.24
C LEU A 4 0.56 4.48 28.98
N ARG A 5 1.28 3.93 28.01
CA ARG A 5 1.57 4.60 26.74
C ARG A 5 0.26 5.01 26.07
N THR A 6 0.16 6.26 25.61
CA THR A 6 -1.04 6.73 24.90
C THR A 6 -0.94 6.49 23.39
N VAL A 7 -2.07 6.57 22.68
CA VAL A 7 -2.10 6.57 21.22
C VAL A 7 -1.21 7.70 20.65
N SER A 8 -1.21 8.87 21.30
CA SER A 8 -0.37 10.00 20.89
C SER A 8 1.12 9.70 21.04
N ASP A 9 1.54 8.99 22.09
CA ASP A 9 2.92 8.56 22.27
C ASP A 9 3.36 7.53 21.23
N THR A 10 2.47 6.61 20.86
CA THR A 10 2.68 5.66 19.76
C THR A 10 2.83 6.39 18.42
N LYS A 11 1.92 7.31 18.09
CA LYS A 11 2.03 8.13 16.87
C LYS A 11 3.32 8.94 16.84
N ARG A 12 3.70 9.56 17.97
CA ARG A 12 4.96 10.32 18.08
C ARG A 12 6.16 9.41 17.84
N ALA A 13 6.18 8.20 18.39
CA ALA A 13 7.27 7.27 18.16
C ALA A 13 7.34 6.80 16.71
N PHE A 14 6.19 6.51 16.08
CA PHE A 14 6.15 6.20 14.65
C PHE A 14 6.83 7.28 13.81
N TYR A 15 6.47 8.56 14.00
CA TYR A 15 7.09 9.66 13.26
C TYR A 15 8.53 9.98 13.66
N SER A 16 9.00 9.49 14.83
CA SER A 16 10.41 9.56 15.19
C SER A 16 11.26 8.47 14.51
N ILE A 17 10.64 7.33 14.18
CA ILE A 17 11.29 6.19 13.52
C ILE A 17 11.23 6.35 11.99
N HIS A 18 10.04 6.65 11.47
CA HIS A 18 9.79 6.90 10.05
C HIS A 18 9.57 8.40 9.81
N THR A 19 10.65 9.10 9.48
CA THR A 19 10.66 10.56 9.29
C THR A 19 10.27 11.00 7.88
N ARG A 20 10.17 10.06 6.93
CA ARG A 20 9.74 10.35 5.56
C ARG A 20 8.23 10.60 5.50
N PRO A 21 7.74 11.45 4.59
CA PRO A 21 6.31 11.63 4.40
C PRO A 21 5.63 10.35 3.91
N VAL A 22 4.60 9.90 4.63
CA VAL A 22 3.70 8.86 4.14
C VAL A 22 2.74 9.47 3.11
N ASN A 23 2.65 8.84 1.93
CA ASN A 23 1.71 9.24 0.89
C ASN A 23 0.28 9.33 1.45
N SER A 24 -0.41 10.42 1.15
CA SER A 24 -1.73 10.74 1.70
C SER A 24 -2.80 9.66 1.44
N ILE A 25 -2.70 8.93 0.32
CA ILE A 25 -3.62 7.84 -0.02
C ILE A 25 -3.56 6.73 1.04
N TYR A 26 -2.36 6.42 1.51
CA TYR A 26 -2.09 5.32 2.44
C TYR A 26 -2.01 5.77 3.90
N ARG A 27 -1.94 7.07 4.17
CA ARG A 27 -1.84 7.61 5.53
C ARG A 27 -2.94 7.08 6.45
N ARG A 28 -4.17 7.00 5.95
CA ARG A 28 -5.31 6.48 6.71
C ARG A 28 -5.09 5.03 7.13
N VAL A 29 -4.62 4.18 6.22
CA VAL A 29 -4.32 2.76 6.49
C VAL A 29 -3.25 2.64 7.58
N VAL A 30 -2.15 3.38 7.44
CA VAL A 30 -1.04 3.38 8.40
C VAL A 30 -1.51 3.79 9.80
N GLU A 31 -2.31 4.85 9.88
CA GLU A 31 -2.85 5.32 11.16
C GLU A 31 -3.86 4.34 11.77
N GLU A 32 -4.77 3.78 10.97
CA GLU A 32 -5.78 2.83 11.47
C GLU A 32 -5.13 1.55 11.99
N VAL A 33 -4.19 0.94 11.26
CA VAL A 33 -3.46 -0.25 11.71
C VAL A 33 -2.68 0.05 13.00
N MET A 34 -1.96 1.16 13.04
CA MET A 34 -1.18 1.56 14.22
C MET A 34 -2.06 1.79 15.46
N VAL A 35 -3.18 2.48 15.30
CA VAL A 35 -4.10 2.77 16.41
C VAL A 35 -4.80 1.49 16.88
N GLU A 36 -5.25 0.65 15.95
CA GLU A 36 -5.90 -0.62 16.28
C GLU A 36 -4.97 -1.54 17.06
N MET A 37 -3.74 -1.76 16.58
CA MET A 37 -2.72 -2.54 17.31
C MET A 37 -2.46 -1.97 18.72
N HIS A 38 -2.41 -0.65 18.85
CA HIS A 38 -2.12 -0.02 20.15
C HIS A 38 -3.25 -0.27 21.15
N LEU A 39 -4.51 -0.07 20.72
CA LEU A 39 -5.68 -0.26 21.57
C LEU A 39 -5.87 -1.72 21.99
N LEU A 40 -5.45 -2.67 21.15
CA LEU A 40 -5.42 -4.08 21.50
C LEU A 40 -4.32 -4.37 22.52
N ARG A 41 -3.10 -3.89 22.30
CA ARG A 41 -1.96 -4.18 23.18
C ARG A 41 -2.13 -3.67 24.61
N VAL A 42 -2.84 -2.56 24.80
CA VAL A 42 -3.13 -2.01 26.15
C VAL A 42 -4.37 -2.65 26.81
N ASN A 43 -5.09 -3.52 26.10
CA ASN A 43 -6.23 -4.24 26.64
C ASN A 43 -5.76 -5.44 27.48
N GLU A 44 -6.25 -5.57 28.71
CA GLU A 44 -5.81 -6.60 29.66
C GLU A 44 -6.10 -8.03 29.23
N ASP A 45 -7.16 -8.23 28.43
CA ASP A 45 -7.61 -9.54 27.95
C ASP A 45 -7.01 -9.91 26.59
N PHE A 46 -6.38 -8.96 25.91
CA PHE A 46 -5.77 -9.21 24.60
C PHE A 46 -4.48 -10.03 24.71
N ARG A 47 -4.36 -11.02 23.84
CA ARG A 47 -3.15 -11.84 23.67
C ARG A 47 -2.86 -11.90 22.18
N GLU A 48 -1.59 -11.72 21.82
CA GLU A 48 -1.15 -11.91 20.44
C GLU A 48 -1.14 -13.42 20.13
N ASP A 49 -1.67 -13.78 18.96
CA ASP A 49 -1.68 -15.12 18.43
C ASP A 49 -1.32 -15.12 16.92
N PRO A 50 -0.98 -16.27 16.32
CA PRO A 50 -0.57 -16.32 14.92
C PRO A 50 -1.65 -15.93 13.91
N ILE A 51 -2.94 -16.10 14.23
CA ILE A 51 -4.04 -15.61 13.38
C ILE A 51 -4.07 -14.09 13.40
N PHE A 52 -3.92 -13.48 14.57
CA PHE A 52 -3.78 -12.03 14.69
C PHE A 52 -2.56 -11.51 13.92
N ALA A 53 -1.40 -12.17 14.05
CA ALA A 53 -0.18 -11.78 13.33
C ALA A 53 -0.36 -11.85 11.80
N LEU A 54 -0.97 -12.95 11.31
CA LEU A 54 -1.36 -13.09 9.91
C LEU A 54 -2.28 -11.94 9.48
N GLY A 55 -3.30 -11.64 10.27
CA GLY A 55 -4.24 -10.56 10.00
C GLY A 55 -3.61 -9.16 9.93
N VAL A 56 -2.65 -8.86 10.82
CA VAL A 56 -1.86 -7.62 10.80
C VAL A 56 -1.07 -7.51 9.49
N VAL A 57 -0.32 -8.56 9.15
CA VAL A 57 0.54 -8.57 7.96
C VAL A 57 -0.29 -8.50 6.69
N THR A 58 -1.35 -9.30 6.58
CA THR A 58 -2.23 -9.30 5.40
C THR A 58 -2.94 -7.97 5.24
N THR A 59 -3.52 -7.41 6.31
CA THR A 59 -4.16 -6.08 6.23
C THR A 59 -3.17 -5.05 5.73
N TYR A 60 -1.97 -5.00 6.31
CA TYR A 60 -0.97 -4.03 5.89
C TYR A 60 -0.56 -4.24 4.43
N ASP A 61 -0.19 -5.46 4.04
CA ASP A 61 0.35 -5.73 2.71
C ASP A 61 -0.67 -5.47 1.60
N SER A 62 -1.92 -5.91 1.79
CA SER A 62 -3.00 -5.72 0.80
C SER A 62 -3.35 -4.25 0.63
N PHE A 63 -3.47 -3.48 1.71
CA PHE A 63 -3.79 -2.06 1.59
C PHE A 63 -2.61 -1.18 1.16
N MET A 64 -1.38 -1.66 1.32
CA MET A 64 -0.16 -0.94 0.90
C MET A 64 0.35 -1.38 -0.47
N GLU A 65 -0.35 -2.26 -1.17
CA GLU A 65 -0.03 -2.65 -2.54
C GLU A 65 0.01 -1.40 -3.44
N GLY A 66 1.00 -1.31 -4.35
CA GLY A 66 1.18 -0.13 -5.21
C GLY A 66 1.78 1.12 -4.54
N TYR A 67 2.17 1.07 -3.25
CA TYR A 67 2.85 2.19 -2.59
C TYR A 67 4.20 2.53 -3.27
N THR A 68 4.48 3.82 -3.45
CA THR A 68 5.70 4.32 -4.08
C THR A 68 6.41 5.36 -3.18
N PRO A 69 7.73 5.23 -2.91
CA PRO A 69 8.63 4.17 -3.39
C PRO A 69 8.41 2.84 -2.64
N GLU A 70 8.56 1.71 -3.35
CA GLU A 70 8.24 0.38 -2.82
C GLU A 70 9.03 0.03 -1.55
N ALA A 71 10.31 0.43 -1.48
CA ALA A 71 11.17 0.21 -0.32
C ALA A 71 10.61 0.80 0.98
N ASP A 72 9.80 1.87 0.89
CA ASP A 72 9.21 2.48 2.08
C ASP A 72 8.08 1.61 2.66
N ARG A 73 7.47 0.68 1.90
CA ARG A 73 6.49 -0.28 2.45
C ARG A 73 7.06 -1.08 3.61
N THR A 74 8.29 -1.58 3.48
CA THR A 74 8.92 -2.35 4.54
C THR A 74 9.24 -1.44 5.74
N THR A 75 9.82 -0.27 5.50
CA THR A 75 10.23 0.62 6.60
C THR A 75 9.03 1.20 7.37
N ILE A 76 7.90 1.45 6.71
CA ILE A 76 6.65 1.87 7.36
C ILE A 76 6.11 0.75 8.25
N PHE A 77 6.05 -0.50 7.76
CA PHE A 77 5.59 -1.64 8.55
C PHE A 77 6.45 -1.80 9.82
N GLU A 78 7.76 -1.79 9.64
CA GLU A 78 8.70 -1.88 10.74
C GLU A 78 8.53 -0.75 11.76
N ALA A 79 8.28 0.48 11.29
CA ALA A 79 8.01 1.62 12.16
C ALA A 79 6.70 1.48 12.93
N ILE A 80 5.63 0.93 12.33
CA ILE A 80 4.35 0.66 13.02
C ILE A 80 4.57 -0.32 14.18
N CYS A 81 5.30 -1.42 13.95
CA CYS A 81 5.60 -2.42 14.98
C CYS A 81 6.49 -1.83 16.08
N ARG A 82 7.61 -1.19 15.70
CA ARG A 82 8.59 -0.64 16.65
C ARG A 82 8.03 0.52 17.47
N ALA A 83 7.12 1.32 16.91
CA ALA A 83 6.44 2.40 17.63
C ALA A 83 5.60 1.91 18.82
N GLN A 84 5.33 0.62 18.88
CA GLN A 84 4.55 -0.02 19.94
C GLN A 84 5.41 -0.97 20.76
N ASP A 85 6.75 -0.95 20.60
CA ASP A 85 7.69 -1.87 21.26
C ASP A 85 7.44 -3.33 20.85
N ALA A 86 7.10 -3.56 19.58
CA ALA A 86 6.95 -4.89 18.99
C ALA A 86 8.05 -5.17 17.96
N ASP A 87 8.36 -6.45 17.74
CA ASP A 87 9.34 -6.88 16.75
C ASP A 87 8.67 -7.14 15.38
N PRO A 88 8.96 -6.35 14.34
CA PRO A 88 8.40 -6.57 13.01
C PRO A 88 8.83 -7.91 12.39
N ALA A 89 10.02 -8.42 12.70
CA ALA A 89 10.48 -9.70 12.17
C ALA A 89 9.63 -10.85 12.73
N LYS A 90 9.30 -10.79 14.03
CA LYS A 90 8.39 -11.73 14.68
C LYS A 90 7.00 -11.74 14.03
N TYR A 91 6.40 -10.58 13.78
CA TYR A 91 5.09 -10.51 13.09
C TYR A 91 5.12 -11.18 11.72
N ARG A 92 6.17 -10.91 10.93
CA ARG A 92 6.34 -11.53 9.60
C ARG A 92 6.55 -13.04 9.69
N GLN A 93 7.34 -13.50 10.66
CA GLN A 93 7.59 -14.91 10.89
C GLN A 93 6.32 -15.64 11.33
N ASP A 94 5.60 -15.12 12.33
CA ASP A 94 4.38 -15.74 12.85
C ASP A 94 3.29 -15.80 11.77
N ALA A 95 3.16 -14.73 10.97
CA ALA A 95 2.24 -14.71 9.83
C ALA A 95 2.60 -15.75 8.76
N GLU A 96 3.89 -15.88 8.41
CA GLU A 96 4.35 -16.86 7.44
C GLU A 96 4.16 -18.31 7.94
N GLN A 97 4.40 -18.56 9.23
CA GLN A 97 4.13 -19.87 9.83
C GLN A 97 2.64 -20.21 9.79
N MET A 98 1.77 -19.27 10.14
CA MET A 98 0.32 -19.48 10.07
C MET A 98 -0.15 -19.70 8.63
N LYS A 99 0.42 -18.96 7.67
CA LYS A 99 0.14 -19.13 6.24
C LYS A 99 0.51 -20.54 5.76
N GLN A 100 1.75 -20.97 5.99
CA GLN A 100 2.21 -22.31 5.59
C GLN A 100 1.39 -23.42 6.25
N PHE A 101 0.99 -23.21 7.51
CA PHE A 101 0.11 -24.14 8.20
C PHE A 101 -1.25 -24.24 7.53
N ALA A 102 -1.91 -23.12 7.23
CA ALA A 102 -3.21 -23.10 6.55
C ALA A 102 -3.13 -23.74 5.15
N GLU A 103 -2.08 -23.45 4.37
CA GLU A 103 -1.85 -24.04 3.04
C GLU A 103 -1.60 -25.56 3.10
N SER A 104 -1.08 -26.06 4.23
CA SER A 104 -0.81 -27.50 4.42
C SER A 104 -2.04 -28.32 4.81
N LYS A 105 -3.20 -27.69 4.98
CA LYS A 105 -4.44 -28.32 5.47
C LYS A 105 -5.56 -28.19 4.46
N SER A 106 -6.41 -29.21 4.39
CA SER A 106 -7.74 -29.02 3.81
C SER A 106 -8.57 -28.08 4.68
N LEU A 107 -9.60 -27.47 4.10
CA LEU A 107 -10.51 -26.60 4.84
C LEU A 107 -11.14 -27.33 6.03
N ASP A 108 -11.59 -28.58 5.85
CA ASP A 108 -12.23 -29.35 6.92
C ASP A 108 -11.26 -29.67 8.06
N GLU A 109 -10.01 -30.06 7.76
CA GLU A 109 -8.98 -30.27 8.79
C GLU A 109 -8.66 -28.96 9.53
N LEU A 110 -8.56 -27.85 8.81
CA LEU A 110 -8.28 -26.56 9.42
C LEU A 110 -9.42 -26.14 10.38
N LEU A 111 -10.67 -26.35 9.98
CA LEU A 111 -11.83 -26.07 10.82
C LEU A 111 -11.89 -26.99 12.05
N GLU A 112 -11.62 -28.28 11.88
CA GLU A 112 -11.53 -29.22 13.01
C GLU A 112 -10.48 -28.76 14.01
N LEU A 113 -9.31 -28.32 13.54
CA LEU A 113 -8.22 -27.84 14.40
C LEU A 113 -8.56 -26.55 15.14
N MET A 114 -9.29 -25.62 14.52
CA MET A 114 -9.70 -24.37 15.16
C MET A 114 -10.86 -24.55 16.14
N THR A 115 -11.73 -25.55 15.91
CA THR A 115 -12.94 -25.77 16.72
C THR A 115 -12.73 -26.78 17.85
N THR A 116 -11.72 -27.65 17.74
CA THR A 116 -11.47 -28.69 18.73
C THR A 116 -10.67 -28.17 19.94
N SER A 117 -11.24 -28.31 21.13
CA SER A 117 -10.61 -27.89 22.40
C SER A 117 -9.65 -28.91 23.01
N THR A 118 -9.39 -30.05 22.35
CA THR A 118 -8.46 -31.06 22.88
C THR A 118 -7.02 -30.65 22.59
N PRO A 119 -6.11 -30.69 23.59
CA PRO A 119 -4.69 -30.54 23.36
C PRO A 119 -4.23 -31.73 22.53
N SER A 120 -4.20 -31.53 21.23
CA SER A 120 -3.54 -32.47 20.33
C SER A 120 -2.04 -32.25 20.50
N GLY A 121 -1.27 -33.32 20.74
CA GLY A 121 0.19 -33.26 20.90
C GLY A 121 0.94 -32.91 19.60
N GLY A 122 0.37 -32.02 18.79
CA GLY A 122 0.90 -31.52 17.54
C GLY A 122 1.85 -30.35 17.71
N SER A 123 2.04 -29.57 16.64
CA SER A 123 2.97 -28.43 16.62
C SER A 123 2.57 -27.33 17.63
N ASP A 124 3.52 -26.47 18.00
CA ASP A 124 3.28 -25.30 18.86
C ASP A 124 2.07 -24.46 18.39
N LEU A 125 1.89 -24.35 17.08
CA LEU A 125 0.77 -23.63 16.46
C LEU A 125 -0.58 -24.31 16.71
N GLN A 126 -0.65 -25.64 16.62
CA GLN A 126 -1.87 -26.39 16.92
C GLN A 126 -2.27 -26.24 18.39
N GLY A 127 -1.30 -26.27 19.30
CA GLY A 127 -1.53 -25.99 20.72
C GLY A 127 -2.06 -24.58 20.98
N GLN A 128 -1.51 -23.57 20.29
CA GLN A 128 -2.01 -22.20 20.36
C GLN A 128 -3.44 -22.08 19.83
N LEU A 129 -3.75 -22.70 18.68
CA LEU A 129 -5.09 -22.72 18.10
C LEU A 129 -6.12 -23.34 19.04
N SER A 130 -5.85 -24.54 19.55
CA SER A 130 -6.77 -25.23 20.47
C SER A 130 -6.99 -24.46 21.77
N SER A 131 -5.96 -23.74 22.27
CA SER A 131 -6.06 -22.95 23.50
C SER A 131 -6.98 -21.72 23.37
N MET A 132 -7.22 -21.21 22.16
CA MET A 132 -8.10 -20.06 21.95
C MET A 132 -9.55 -20.35 22.33
N SER A 133 -10.06 -21.54 21.99
CA SER A 133 -11.41 -21.98 22.36
C SER A 133 -11.63 -22.02 23.88
N GLN A 134 -10.54 -22.16 24.65
CA GLN A 134 -10.57 -22.22 26.12
C GLN A 134 -10.46 -20.82 26.76
N ASN A 135 -10.12 -19.78 26.01
CA ASN A 135 -9.99 -18.42 26.53
C ASN A 135 -11.36 -17.73 26.62
N GLU A 136 -12.00 -17.80 27.79
CA GLU A 136 -13.31 -17.17 28.03
C GLU A 136 -13.32 -15.64 27.87
N LYS A 137 -12.16 -15.00 27.95
CA LYS A 137 -12.01 -13.56 27.78
C LYS A 137 -11.35 -13.20 26.46
N PHE A 138 -11.44 -14.07 25.45
CA PHE A 138 -10.80 -13.82 24.17
C PHE A 138 -11.20 -12.46 23.59
N LYS A 139 -10.19 -11.62 23.33
CA LYS A 139 -10.40 -10.28 22.80
C LYS A 139 -10.40 -10.30 21.28
N TYR A 140 -11.58 -10.37 20.69
CA TYR A 140 -11.75 -10.22 19.25
C TYR A 140 -11.24 -8.85 18.73
N SER A 141 -10.60 -8.88 17.55
CA SER A 141 -10.21 -7.72 16.76
C SER A 141 -10.54 -7.91 15.29
N ARG A 142 -10.70 -6.82 14.54
CA ARG A 142 -10.91 -6.90 13.09
C ARG A 142 -9.69 -7.54 12.42
N LEU A 143 -8.48 -7.23 12.89
CA LEU A 143 -7.24 -7.87 12.43
C LEU A 143 -7.29 -9.40 12.60
N PHE A 144 -7.76 -9.92 13.74
CA PHE A 144 -7.98 -11.36 13.92
C PHE A 144 -9.01 -11.90 12.91
N GLY A 145 -10.11 -11.17 12.67
CA GLY A 145 -11.10 -11.54 11.63
C GLY A 145 -10.50 -11.62 10.23
N VAL A 146 -9.60 -10.70 9.86
CA VAL A 146 -8.85 -10.76 8.60
C VAL A 146 -7.95 -12.00 8.57
N GLY A 147 -7.22 -12.28 9.65
CA GLY A 147 -6.38 -13.47 9.76
C GLY A 147 -7.16 -14.78 9.61
N LEU A 148 -8.36 -14.87 10.19
CA LEU A 148 -9.27 -15.99 10.00
C LEU A 148 -9.65 -16.14 8.53
N LEU A 149 -10.16 -15.07 7.90
CA LEU A 149 -10.55 -15.08 6.49
C LEU A 149 -9.39 -15.50 5.59
N THR A 150 -8.19 -14.97 5.83
CA THR A 150 -6.98 -15.34 5.07
C THR A 150 -6.63 -16.80 5.26
N SER A 151 -6.73 -17.34 6.48
CA SER A 151 -6.48 -18.77 6.73
C SER A 151 -7.45 -19.65 5.95
N LEU A 152 -8.74 -19.30 5.91
CA LEU A 152 -9.75 -20.02 5.13
C LEU A 152 -9.46 -19.95 3.62
N GLN A 153 -9.10 -18.77 3.12
CA GLN A 153 -8.74 -18.56 1.71
C GLN A 153 -7.53 -19.41 1.29
N LEU A 154 -6.54 -19.57 2.17
CA LEU A 154 -5.33 -20.35 1.90
C LEU A 154 -5.62 -21.85 1.86
N ALA A 155 -6.55 -22.34 2.68
CA ALA A 155 -6.95 -23.75 2.69
C ALA A 155 -7.90 -24.10 1.52
N ASP A 156 -8.78 -23.19 1.13
CA ASP A 156 -9.67 -23.34 -0.03
C ASP A 156 -10.02 -21.97 -0.63
N ALA A 157 -9.36 -21.60 -1.74
CA ALA A 157 -9.58 -20.31 -2.38
C ALA A 157 -11.01 -20.12 -2.92
N GLU A 158 -11.75 -21.20 -3.17
CA GLU A 158 -13.13 -21.13 -3.66
C GLU A 158 -14.12 -20.79 -2.55
N VAL A 159 -13.75 -20.98 -1.27
CA VAL A 159 -14.65 -20.71 -0.13
C VAL A 159 -15.08 -19.24 -0.05
N LEU A 160 -14.24 -18.31 -0.52
CA LEU A 160 -14.54 -16.88 -0.55
C LEU A 160 -15.55 -16.49 -1.63
N LYS A 161 -15.80 -17.35 -2.62
CA LYS A 161 -16.77 -17.09 -3.70
C LYS A 161 -18.18 -17.55 -3.34
N ASP A 162 -18.30 -18.45 -2.37
CA ASP A 162 -19.59 -18.92 -1.85
C ASP A 162 -19.92 -18.21 -0.53
N GLU A 163 -20.67 -17.10 -0.65
CA GLU A 163 -21.08 -16.29 0.50
C GLU A 163 -21.92 -17.08 1.53
N THR A 164 -22.64 -18.12 1.09
CA THR A 164 -23.46 -18.94 1.99
C THR A 164 -22.56 -19.85 2.80
N ARG A 165 -21.69 -20.61 2.12
CA ARG A 165 -20.72 -21.50 2.75
C ARG A 165 -19.77 -20.74 3.69
N LEU A 166 -19.30 -19.56 3.27
CA LEU A 166 -18.44 -18.71 4.10
C LEU A 166 -19.15 -18.28 5.40
N LYS A 167 -20.43 -17.87 5.32
CA LYS A 167 -21.21 -17.49 6.51
C LYS A 167 -21.43 -18.66 7.46
N GLU A 168 -21.73 -19.84 6.95
CA GLU A 168 -21.89 -21.06 7.75
C GLU A 168 -20.60 -21.44 8.50
N ILE A 169 -19.45 -21.32 7.82
CA ILE A 169 -18.14 -21.53 8.42
C ILE A 169 -17.86 -20.49 9.51
N LEU A 170 -18.10 -19.21 9.23
CA LEU A 170 -17.86 -18.13 10.20
C LEU A 170 -18.80 -18.23 11.40
N HIS A 171 -20.03 -18.69 11.21
CA HIS A 171 -20.95 -18.99 12.31
C HIS A 171 -20.39 -20.12 13.19
N THR A 172 -19.99 -21.24 12.59
CA THR A 172 -19.40 -22.39 13.31
C THR A 172 -18.15 -22.00 14.10
N LEU A 173 -17.26 -21.21 13.50
CA LEU A 173 -16.07 -20.69 14.15
C LEU A 173 -16.43 -19.71 15.28
N SER A 174 -17.43 -18.86 15.08
CA SER A 174 -17.86 -17.89 16.09
C SER A 174 -18.45 -18.58 17.32
N GLU A 175 -19.25 -19.64 17.13
CA GLU A 175 -19.77 -20.44 18.23
C GLU A 175 -18.64 -21.15 19.00
N SER A 176 -17.73 -21.81 18.28
CA SER A 176 -16.66 -22.62 18.87
C SER A 176 -15.62 -21.76 19.61
N LEU A 177 -15.29 -20.59 19.06
CA LEU A 177 -14.31 -19.66 19.63
C LEU A 177 -14.95 -18.57 20.49
N LYS A 178 -16.27 -18.62 20.71
CA LYS A 178 -17.04 -17.62 21.47
C LYS A 178 -16.85 -16.18 20.95
N LEU A 179 -16.74 -16.02 19.63
CA LEU A 179 -16.55 -14.73 18.98
C LEU A 179 -17.90 -14.00 18.79
N PRO A 180 -17.90 -12.66 18.74
CA PRO A 180 -19.11 -11.90 18.41
C PRO A 180 -19.46 -12.02 16.92
N GLU A 181 -20.22 -13.05 16.53
CA GLU A 181 -20.54 -13.40 15.13
C GLU A 181 -20.94 -12.20 14.27
N ASN A 182 -21.94 -11.42 14.71
CA ASN A 182 -22.42 -10.25 13.97
C ASN A 182 -21.28 -9.26 13.66
N LYS A 183 -20.34 -9.10 14.60
CA LYS A 183 -19.19 -8.22 14.42
C LYS A 183 -18.17 -8.84 13.47
N VAL A 184 -17.91 -10.15 13.56
CA VAL A 184 -17.02 -10.87 12.63
C VAL A 184 -17.49 -10.71 11.20
N LEU A 185 -18.78 -10.95 10.94
CA LEU A 185 -19.38 -10.81 9.60
C LEU A 185 -19.26 -9.38 9.08
N GLN A 186 -19.61 -8.39 9.91
CA GLN A 186 -19.53 -6.97 9.54
C GLN A 186 -18.09 -6.52 9.23
N ASP A 187 -17.14 -6.91 10.07
CA ASP A 187 -15.74 -6.53 9.94
C ASP A 187 -15.10 -7.16 8.68
N ILE A 188 -15.46 -8.40 8.33
CA ILE A 188 -15.04 -9.08 7.09
C ILE A 188 -15.65 -8.41 5.85
N GLU A 189 -16.95 -8.10 5.86
CA GLU A 189 -17.60 -7.39 4.76
C GLU A 189 -16.97 -6.01 4.53
N LEU A 190 -16.75 -5.25 5.60
CA LEU A 190 -16.13 -3.94 5.54
C LEU A 190 -14.68 -4.01 5.04
N TYR A 191 -13.91 -5.02 5.47
CA TYR A 191 -12.55 -5.26 4.99
C TYR A 191 -12.53 -5.46 3.47
N ARG A 192 -13.35 -6.39 2.94
CA ARG A 192 -13.44 -6.68 1.50
C ARG A 192 -13.86 -5.44 0.71
N ALA A 193 -14.91 -4.74 1.15
CA ALA A 193 -15.38 -3.52 0.50
C ALA A 193 -14.34 -2.40 0.50
N ASN A 194 -13.51 -2.30 1.54
CA ASN A 194 -12.44 -1.30 1.60
C ASN A 194 -11.26 -1.66 0.70
N LEU A 195 -10.92 -2.94 0.56
CA LEU A 195 -9.93 -3.39 -0.42
C LEU A 195 -10.35 -3.06 -1.85
N ASP A 196 -11.59 -3.35 -2.22
CA ASP A 196 -12.12 -3.03 -3.55
C ASP A 196 -12.05 -1.52 -3.85
N LYS A 197 -12.41 -0.69 -2.86
CA LYS A 197 -12.29 0.77 -2.96
C LYS A 197 -10.84 1.22 -3.15
N MET A 198 -9.88 0.57 -2.49
CA MET A 198 -8.46 0.88 -2.65
C MET A 198 -8.00 0.57 -4.07
N VAL A 199 -8.33 -0.60 -4.60
CA VAL A 199 -8.01 -1.00 -5.98
C VAL A 199 -8.62 -0.02 -6.99
N GLN A 200 -9.88 0.36 -6.82
CA GLN A 200 -10.54 1.36 -7.67
C GLN A 200 -9.85 2.73 -7.60
N THR A 201 -9.43 3.16 -6.40
CA THR A 201 -8.73 4.42 -6.20
C THR A 201 -7.37 4.41 -6.91
N GLN A 202 -6.62 3.30 -6.80
CA GLN A 202 -5.33 3.14 -7.47
C GLN A 202 -5.48 3.16 -9.00
N GLN A 203 -6.48 2.46 -9.54
CA GLN A 203 -6.75 2.47 -10.98
C GLN A 203 -7.08 3.88 -11.49
N ALA A 204 -7.95 4.62 -10.78
CA ALA A 204 -8.30 5.98 -11.15
C ALA A 204 -7.08 6.92 -11.15
N ILE A 205 -6.15 6.74 -10.21
CA ILE A 205 -4.90 7.52 -10.16
C ILE A 205 -4.00 7.16 -11.35
N ALA A 206 -3.83 5.87 -11.65
CA ALA A 206 -3.04 5.40 -12.78
C ALA A 206 -3.56 5.98 -14.11
N ASP A 207 -4.88 5.95 -14.30
CA ASP A 207 -5.54 6.48 -15.50
C ASP A 207 -5.33 8.00 -15.63
N ASN A 208 -5.43 8.74 -14.52
CA ASN A 208 -5.18 10.18 -14.51
C ASN A 208 -3.72 10.52 -14.85
N ILE A 209 -2.75 9.77 -14.30
CA ILE A 209 -1.33 9.95 -14.62
C ILE A 209 -1.06 9.66 -16.10
N ALA A 210 -1.64 8.58 -16.65
CA ALA A 210 -1.50 8.23 -18.06
C ALA A 210 -2.11 9.30 -18.98
N ALA A 211 -3.30 9.81 -18.62
CA ALA A 211 -3.97 10.87 -19.37
C ALA A 211 -3.16 12.18 -19.35
N ASP A 212 -2.65 12.59 -18.20
CA ASP A 212 -1.83 13.80 -18.08
C ASP A 212 -0.49 13.67 -18.81
N ARG A 213 0.14 12.49 -18.77
CA ARG A 213 1.34 12.20 -19.57
C ARG A 213 1.06 12.35 -21.06
N LYS A 214 -0.02 11.72 -21.55
CA LYS A 214 -0.42 11.80 -22.96
C LYS A 214 -0.72 13.24 -23.38
N ARG A 215 -1.41 14.03 -22.55
CA ARG A 215 -1.68 15.45 -22.81
C ARG A 215 -0.39 16.27 -22.90
N ARG A 216 0.59 16.00 -22.04
CA ARG A 216 1.91 16.68 -22.07
C ARG A 216 2.68 16.32 -23.34
N GLU A 217 2.74 15.05 -23.68
CA GLU A 217 3.42 14.57 -24.90
C GLU A 217 2.76 15.16 -26.17
N GLN A 218 1.43 15.22 -26.23
CA GLN A 218 0.71 15.88 -27.33
C GLN A 218 0.99 17.38 -27.40
N ALA A 219 0.96 18.09 -26.26
CA ALA A 219 1.24 19.52 -26.23
C ALA A 219 2.70 19.84 -26.62
N GLU A 220 3.65 18.98 -26.27
CA GLU A 220 5.05 19.10 -26.69
C GLU A 220 5.23 18.83 -28.19
N ALA A 221 4.56 17.81 -28.73
CA ALA A 221 4.56 17.51 -30.16
C ALA A 221 3.96 18.65 -30.98
N GLU A 222 2.81 19.19 -30.57
CA GLU A 222 2.15 20.33 -31.24
C GLU A 222 3.03 21.59 -31.21
N LYS A 223 3.73 21.85 -30.09
CA LYS A 223 4.69 22.97 -30.01
C LYS A 223 5.88 22.75 -30.93
N ALA A 224 6.42 21.54 -31.01
CA ALA A 224 7.52 21.21 -31.91
C ALA A 224 7.12 21.32 -33.39
N GLU A 225 5.90 20.91 -33.76
CA GLU A 225 5.38 21.07 -35.12
C GLU A 225 5.17 22.55 -35.49
N LYS A 226 4.60 23.35 -34.59
CA LYS A 226 4.45 24.80 -34.81
C LYS A 226 5.81 25.49 -34.99
N ALA A 227 6.80 25.16 -34.15
CA ALA A 227 8.15 25.70 -34.28
C ALA A 227 8.82 25.32 -35.62
N LYS A 228 8.62 24.08 -36.09
CA LYS A 228 9.12 23.64 -37.40
C LYS A 228 8.43 24.37 -38.57
N ALA A 229 7.11 24.58 -38.48
CA ALA A 229 6.34 25.28 -39.49
C ALA A 229 6.69 26.79 -39.56
N GLU A 230 7.00 27.41 -38.43
CA GLU A 230 7.47 28.79 -38.37
C GLU A 230 8.89 28.95 -38.93
N ALA A 231 9.78 27.99 -38.68
CA ALA A 231 11.12 27.98 -39.26
C ALA A 231 11.10 27.82 -40.79
N THR A 232 10.24 26.93 -41.33
CA THR A 232 10.10 26.77 -42.78
C THR A 232 9.49 27.99 -43.46
N LYS A 233 8.58 28.72 -42.79
CA LYS A 233 8.05 29.99 -43.30
C LYS A 233 9.06 31.14 -43.25
N ALA A 234 10.07 31.08 -42.38
CA ALA A 234 11.12 32.09 -42.31
C ALA A 234 12.18 31.91 -43.42
N GLU A 235 12.41 30.67 -43.88
CA GLU A 235 13.33 30.36 -44.98
C GLU A 235 12.76 30.63 -46.38
N ASP A 236 11.42 30.67 -46.55
CA ASP A 236 10.74 30.92 -47.85
C ASP A 236 10.45 32.42 -48.12
N LYS A 237 11.09 33.33 -47.37
CA LYS A 237 10.96 34.77 -47.62
C LYS A 237 11.94 35.17 -48.75
N PRO A 238 11.47 35.65 -49.91
CA PRO A 238 12.38 36.02 -50.99
C PRO A 238 13.23 37.21 -50.56
N GLU A 239 14.52 37.11 -50.84
CA GLU A 239 15.52 38.17 -50.75
C GLU A 239 15.00 39.43 -51.47
N PRO A 240 15.05 40.64 -50.86
CA PRO A 240 14.61 41.84 -51.56
C PRO A 240 15.57 42.10 -52.71
N ALA A 241 15.05 42.10 -53.94
CA ALA A 241 15.81 42.40 -55.15
C ALA A 241 16.56 43.74 -55.01
N GLU A 242 17.89 43.68 -55.02
CA GLU A 242 18.75 44.85 -55.16
C GLU A 242 18.40 45.61 -56.44
N THR A 243 18.14 46.90 -56.29
CA THR A 243 17.97 47.86 -57.38
C THR A 243 19.35 48.23 -57.92
N PRO A 244 19.58 48.26 -59.25
CA PRO A 244 20.91 48.58 -59.78
C PRO A 244 21.15 50.09 -59.67
N ALA A 245 22.17 50.48 -58.91
CA ALA A 245 22.68 51.85 -58.89
C ALA A 245 23.61 52.07 -60.10
N ALA A 246 23.36 53.17 -60.79
CA ALA A 246 23.95 53.55 -62.05
C ALA A 246 25.47 53.84 -61.98
N GLU A 247 26.12 53.44 -63.07
CA GLU A 247 27.37 53.95 -63.63
C GLU A 247 27.58 55.46 -63.37
N THR A 248 28.73 55.81 -62.80
CA THR A 248 29.44 57.05 -63.13
C THR A 248 30.91 56.75 -63.32
N THR A 249 31.32 56.83 -64.58
CA THR A 249 32.70 56.94 -65.06
C THR A 249 33.27 58.32 -64.69
N ASP A 250 34.50 58.39 -64.21
CA ASP A 250 35.66 58.80 -65.03
C ASP A 250 36.80 59.47 -64.21
N ALA A 251 38.02 59.15 -64.66
CA ALA A 251 39.27 59.90 -64.66
C ALA A 251 39.94 60.40 -63.35
N THR A 252 41.00 59.68 -62.99
CA THR A 252 42.40 60.16 -62.86
C THR A 252 42.67 61.65 -62.58
N SER A 253 43.43 61.96 -61.53
CA SER A 253 44.90 62.10 -61.65
C SER A 253 45.55 62.65 -60.36
N ASP A 254 46.71 62.05 -60.09
CA ASP A 254 47.95 62.63 -59.58
C ASP A 254 48.13 63.19 -58.14
N ALA A 255 49.17 62.58 -57.56
CA ALA A 255 50.34 63.21 -56.94
C ALA A 255 50.31 63.63 -55.47
N ALA A 256 51.30 63.05 -54.77
CA ALA A 256 52.16 63.67 -53.77
C ALA A 256 51.52 63.98 -52.40
N ASP A 257 52.17 63.87 -51.26
CA ASP A 257 53.51 63.49 -50.83
C ASP A 257 53.47 63.66 -49.30
N SER A 258 54.32 62.92 -48.58
CA SER A 258 54.77 63.24 -47.20
C SER A 258 53.70 63.20 -46.10
N SER A 259 53.93 62.86 -44.84
CA SER A 259 55.07 62.41 -44.04
C SER A 259 54.51 62.25 -42.62
N SER A 260 55.12 61.38 -41.81
CA SER A 260 55.37 61.54 -40.35
C SER A 260 54.18 61.94 -39.46
N SER A 261 53.78 61.21 -38.42
CA SER A 261 54.54 60.45 -37.42
C SER A 261 53.56 59.62 -36.60
#